data_AF-A0A934B4J0-F1
#
_entry.id   AF-A0A934B4J0-F1
#
_cell.length_a   1.000
_cell.length_b   1.000
_cell.length_c   1.000
_cell.angle_alpha   90.00
_cell.angle_beta   90.00
_cell.angle_gamma   90.00
#
_symmetry.space_group_name_H-M   'P 1'
#
loop_
_entity.id
_entity.type
_entity.pdbx_description
1 polymer ?
#
loop_
_entity_poly.entity_id
_entity_poly.type
_entity_poly.pdbx_seq_one_letter_code
_entity_poly.pdbx_strand_id
1 'polypeptide(L)'
;MKQWIKQFMASGDLFIWGCGAGLSISLLMIGGLLVLILLNGFGYFWPADLVELTLKDGKHVIGQAAGEDVSPKGIPRIKMKIGNRDLYGLDYRWINTDQIVERATPTDLVLVERREWGNFYGRLRTLGKEDQAVAEGTEAVWQSLPALLR
;
A
#
# COMPACT_ATOMS: atom_id res chain seq x y z
N MET A 1 31.34 0.27 54.96
CA MET A 1 30.24 -0.26 54.11
C MET A 1 29.15 -0.78 55.04
N LYS A 2 27.92 -0.26 54.98
CA LYS A 2 26.84 -0.60 55.94
C LYS A 2 26.54 -2.11 55.91
N GLN A 3 26.34 -2.74 57.09
CA GLN A 3 26.14 -4.19 57.27
C GLN A 3 25.07 -4.78 56.34
N TRP A 4 24.00 -4.02 56.09
CA TRP A 4 22.89 -4.42 55.23
C TRP A 4 23.29 -4.60 53.75
N ILE A 5 24.29 -3.86 53.25
CA ILE A 5 24.79 -3.97 51.87
C ILE A 5 25.54 -5.29 51.69
N LYS A 6 26.30 -5.71 52.70
CA LYS A 6 27.02 -6.99 52.68
C LYS A 6 26.06 -8.18 52.72
N GLN A 7 24.98 -8.09 53.52
CA GLN A 7 23.92 -9.11 53.54
C GLN A 7 23.17 -9.17 52.21
N PHE A 8 22.84 -8.02 51.61
CA PHE A 8 22.14 -7.94 50.33
C PHE A 8 22.96 -8.49 49.14
N MET A 9 24.28 -8.29 49.14
CA MET A 9 25.15 -8.90 48.12
C MET A 9 25.36 -10.40 48.37
N ALA A 10 25.36 -10.84 49.63
CA ALA A 10 25.53 -12.26 49.98
C ALA A 10 24.24 -13.09 49.77
N SER A 11 23.05 -12.47 49.79
CA SER A 11 21.76 -13.15 49.61
C SER A 11 21.45 -13.51 48.14
N GLY A 12 22.19 -12.98 47.18
CA GLY A 12 21.95 -13.22 45.75
C GLY A 12 20.78 -12.39 45.17
N ASP A 13 20.09 -11.61 46.00
CA ASP A 13 18.93 -10.80 45.60
C ASP A 13 19.27 -9.79 44.51
N LEU A 14 20.49 -9.27 44.49
CA LEU A 14 20.99 -8.39 43.43
C LEU A 14 20.94 -9.05 42.05
N PHE A 15 21.29 -10.34 41.95
CA PHE A 15 21.25 -11.07 40.68
C PHE A 15 19.82 -11.37 40.23
N ILE A 16 18.91 -11.65 41.18
CA ILE A 16 17.48 -11.87 40.89
C ILE A 16 16.86 -10.60 40.30
N TRP A 17 17.10 -9.44 40.94
CA TRP A 17 16.65 -8.14 40.43
C TRP A 17 17.31 -7.77 39.10
N GLY A 18 18.60 -8.10 38.91
CA GLY A 18 19.30 -7.93 37.63
C GLY A 18 18.65 -8.72 36.49
N CYS A 19 18.31 -9.99 36.72
CA CYS A 19 17.61 -10.82 35.74
C CYS A 19 16.20 -10.29 35.44
N GLY A 20 15.46 -9.85 36.47
CA GLY A 20 14.14 -9.23 36.31
C GLY A 20 14.20 -7.95 35.48
N ALA A 21 15.12 -7.05 35.79
CA ALA A 21 15.33 -5.81 35.05
C ALA A 21 15.76 -6.09 33.60
N GLY A 22 16.67 -7.04 33.39
CA GLY A 22 17.10 -7.48 32.05
C GLY A 22 15.94 -8.03 31.22
N LEU A 23 15.09 -8.88 31.81
CA LEU A 23 13.90 -9.41 31.14
C LEU A 23 12.90 -8.30 30.79
N SER A 24 12.61 -7.39 31.72
CA SER A 24 11.70 -6.26 31.47
C SER A 24 12.20 -5.34 30.35
N ILE A 25 13.50 -5.02 30.33
CA ILE A 25 14.11 -4.24 29.25
C ILE A 25 14.01 -4.98 27.92
N SER A 26 14.26 -6.29 27.91
CA SER A 26 14.18 -7.11 26.70
C SER A 26 12.75 -7.14 26.14
N LEU A 27 11.74 -7.32 27.00
CA LEU A 27 10.33 -7.27 26.60
C LEU A 27 9.93 -5.88 26.08
N LEU A 28 10.42 -4.81 26.71
CA LEU A 28 10.18 -3.44 26.25
C LEU A 28 10.81 -3.21 24.87
N MET A 29 12.05 -3.67 24.66
CA MET A 29 12.73 -3.57 23.36
C MET A 29 11.98 -4.34 22.27
N ILE A 30 11.54 -5.57 22.55
CA ILE A 30 10.76 -6.38 21.60
C ILE A 30 9.42 -5.68 21.30
N GLY A 31 8.71 -5.23 22.33
CA GLY A 31 7.44 -4.51 22.16
C GLY A 31 7.61 -3.23 21.34
N GLY A 32 8.64 -2.44 21.63
CA GLY A 32 8.98 -1.24 20.87
C GLY A 32 9.31 -1.53 19.41
N LEU A 33 10.07 -2.60 19.14
CA LEU A 33 10.36 -3.03 17.77
C LEU A 33 9.10 -3.47 17.02
N LEU A 34 8.21 -4.24 17.67
CA LEU A 34 6.94 -4.65 17.05
C LEU A 34 6.07 -3.44 16.71
N VAL A 35 5.96 -2.46 17.61
CA VAL A 35 5.22 -1.22 17.35
C VAL A 35 5.83 -0.45 16.18
N LEU A 36 7.17 -0.32 16.15
CA LEU A 36 7.85 0.34 15.04
C LEU A 36 7.56 -0.35 13.71
N ILE A 37 7.60 -1.69 13.68
CA ILE A 37 7.28 -2.47 12.48
C ILE A 37 5.82 -2.25 12.07
N LEU A 38 4.87 -2.29 13.00
CA LEU A 38 3.46 -2.07 12.70
C LEU A 38 3.22 -0.68 12.10
N LEU A 39 3.75 0.37 12.72
CA LEU A 39 3.58 1.75 12.25
C LEU A 39 4.19 1.98 10.86
N ASN A 40 5.34 1.36 10.57
CA ASN A 40 5.99 1.49 9.26
C ASN A 40 5.43 0.52 8.20
N GLY A 41 4.83 -0.60 8.61
CA GLY A 41 4.38 -1.66 7.72
C GLY A 41 2.90 -1.56 7.32
N PHE A 42 2.03 -1.00 8.17
CA PHE A 42 0.57 -1.05 7.96
C PHE A 42 0.13 -0.43 6.63
N GLY A 43 0.80 0.64 6.18
CA GLY A 43 0.51 1.30 4.91
C GLY A 43 0.76 0.43 3.67
N TYR A 44 1.68 -0.55 3.74
CA TYR A 44 1.97 -1.43 2.60
C TYR A 44 0.85 -2.42 2.29
N PHE A 45 0.01 -2.74 3.29
CA PHE A 45 -1.11 -3.66 3.12
C PHE A 45 -2.34 -2.99 2.51
N TRP A 46 -2.38 -1.65 2.44
CA TRP A 46 -3.51 -0.93 1.88
C TRP A 46 -3.23 -0.52 0.43
N PRO A 47 -4.17 -0.75 -0.50
CA PRO A 47 -4.00 -0.30 -1.87
C PRO A 47 -3.94 1.23 -1.93
N ALA A 48 -2.95 1.75 -2.66
CA ALA A 48 -2.84 3.17 -2.93
C ALA A 48 -3.96 3.65 -3.87
N ASP A 49 -4.34 4.92 -3.73
CA ASP A 49 -5.36 5.56 -4.56
C ASP A 49 -5.01 5.46 -6.07
N LEU A 50 -6.04 5.20 -6.87
CA LEU A 50 -5.93 5.20 -8.33
C LEU A 50 -6.07 6.62 -8.86
N VAL A 51 -5.06 7.03 -9.62
CA VAL A 51 -4.99 8.35 -10.24
C VAL A 51 -5.13 8.17 -11.75
N GLU A 52 -5.94 9.03 -12.36
CA GLU A 52 -6.05 9.19 -13.80
C GLU A 52 -5.33 10.47 -14.22
N LEU A 53 -4.35 10.32 -15.11
CA LEU A 53 -3.58 11.41 -15.68
C LEU A 53 -4.04 11.66 -17.11
N THR A 54 -4.49 12.87 -17.41
CA THR A 54 -4.75 13.31 -18.79
C THR A 54 -3.47 13.95 -19.32
N LEU A 55 -2.92 13.38 -20.39
CA LEU A 55 -1.70 13.86 -21.03
C LEU A 55 -1.99 14.90 -22.12
N LYS A 56 -0.96 15.69 -22.48
CA LYS A 56 -1.03 16.66 -23.58
C LYS A 56 -1.36 16.05 -24.94
N ASP A 57 -1.04 14.76 -25.14
CA ASP A 57 -1.39 14.01 -26.35
C ASP A 57 -2.84 13.48 -26.33
N GLY A 58 -3.64 13.84 -25.31
CA GLY A 58 -5.02 13.42 -25.15
C GLY A 58 -5.18 12.02 -24.57
N LYS A 59 -4.09 11.31 -24.25
CA LYS A 59 -4.18 9.98 -23.65
C LYS A 59 -4.43 10.06 -22.16
N HIS A 60 -5.23 9.12 -21.67
CA HIS A 60 -5.43 8.91 -20.24
C HIS A 60 -4.52 7.78 -19.76
N VAL A 61 -3.80 8.02 -18.67
CA VAL A 61 -3.02 6.99 -17.98
C VAL A 61 -3.57 6.80 -16.58
N ILE A 62 -4.08 5.60 -16.32
CA ILE A 62 -4.58 5.22 -15.01
C ILE A 62 -3.50 4.40 -14.29
N GLY A 63 -3.27 4.70 -13.02
CA GLY A 63 -2.37 3.93 -12.19
C GLY A 63 -2.22 4.46 -10.77
N GLN A 64 -1.33 3.83 -10.02
CA GLN A 64 -0.96 4.29 -8.67
C GLN A 64 0.32 5.11 -8.75
N ALA A 65 0.37 6.24 -8.06
CA ALA A 65 1.60 7.01 -7.94
C ALA A 65 2.60 6.25 -7.05
N ALA A 66 3.70 5.78 -7.63
CA ALA A 66 4.70 4.93 -6.98
C ALA A 66 5.97 5.71 -6.57
N GLY A 67 6.12 6.96 -7.01
CA GLY A 67 7.24 7.81 -6.63
C GLY A 67 7.40 9.00 -7.57
N GLU A 68 8.30 9.91 -7.19
CA GLU A 68 8.65 11.10 -7.97
C GLU A 68 10.17 11.16 -8.11
N ASP A 69 10.64 11.71 -9.23
CA ASP A 69 12.06 11.87 -9.53
C ASP A 69 12.27 13.03 -10.52
N VAL A 70 13.52 13.39 -10.79
CA VAL A 70 13.88 14.38 -11.80
C VAL A 70 14.61 13.67 -12.93
N SER A 71 14.11 13.85 -14.16
CA SER A 71 14.77 13.31 -15.35
C SER A 71 16.18 13.91 -15.51
N PRO A 72 17.09 13.26 -16.25
CA PRO A 72 18.42 13.82 -16.53
C PRO A 72 18.40 15.20 -17.20
N LYS A 73 17.26 15.61 -17.78
CA LYS A 73 17.04 16.92 -18.39
C LYS A 73 16.51 17.98 -17.40
N GLY A 74 16.45 17.67 -16.11
CA GLY A 74 15.93 18.57 -15.07
C GLY A 74 14.41 18.65 -14.99
N ILE A 75 13.68 17.81 -15.73
CA ILE A 75 12.20 17.82 -15.75
C ILE A 75 11.68 16.86 -14.67
N PRO A 76 10.82 17.32 -13.73
CA PRO A 76 10.16 16.43 -12.78
C PRO A 76 9.34 15.35 -13.48
N ARG A 77 9.33 14.15 -12.93
CA ARG A 77 8.61 12.99 -13.46
C ARG A 77 8.00 12.18 -12.32
N ILE A 78 6.82 11.64 -12.58
CA ILE A 78 6.11 10.75 -11.67
C ILE A 78 6.24 9.32 -12.20
N LYS A 79 6.58 8.37 -11.32
CA LYS A 79 6.53 6.94 -11.60
C LYS A 79 5.13 6.46 -11.32
N MET A 80 4.41 6.07 -12.37
CA MET A 80 3.10 5.46 -12.24
C MET A 80 3.25 3.94 -12.31
N LYS A 81 2.72 3.23 -11.32
CA LYS A 81 2.44 1.80 -11.43
C LYS A 81 1.19 1.67 -12.29
N ILE A 82 1.36 1.19 -13.52
CA ILE A 82 0.27 0.97 -14.46
C ILE A 82 -0.18 -0.50 -14.39
N GLY A 83 -1.44 -0.74 -14.73
CA GLY A 83 -2.01 -2.08 -14.79
C GLY A 83 -2.03 -2.60 -16.22
N ASN A 84 -2.82 -3.65 -16.45
CA ASN A 84 -3.16 -4.16 -17.77
C ASN A 84 -1.89 -4.54 -18.57
N ARG A 85 -1.00 -5.30 -17.93
CA ARG A 85 0.28 -5.74 -18.51
C ARG A 85 0.12 -6.53 -19.80
N ASP A 86 -1.01 -7.22 -19.98
CA ASP A 86 -1.44 -7.85 -21.22
C ASP A 86 -1.56 -6.87 -22.40
N LEU A 87 -1.93 -5.61 -22.15
CA LEU A 87 -2.05 -4.58 -23.17
C LEU A 87 -0.75 -3.80 -23.39
N TYR A 88 -0.04 -3.47 -22.30
CA TYR A 88 1.10 -2.55 -22.35
C TYR A 88 2.46 -3.23 -22.22
N GLY A 89 2.53 -4.46 -21.71
CA GLY A 89 3.78 -5.21 -21.50
C GLY A 89 4.65 -4.72 -20.33
N LEU A 90 4.24 -3.68 -19.60
CA LEU A 90 5.01 -3.05 -18.51
C LEU A 90 4.12 -2.69 -17.31
N ASP A 91 4.69 -2.79 -16.11
CA ASP A 91 4.00 -2.52 -14.84
C ASP A 91 4.27 -1.10 -14.31
N TYR A 92 5.26 -0.39 -14.87
CA TYR A 92 5.63 0.95 -14.45
C TYR A 92 5.96 1.84 -15.63
N ARG A 93 5.50 3.08 -15.58
CA ARG A 93 5.78 4.11 -16.58
C ARG A 93 6.18 5.41 -15.90
N TRP A 94 7.28 5.99 -16.35
CA TRP A 94 7.63 7.37 -16.02
C TRP A 94 6.87 8.34 -16.90
N ILE A 95 6.26 9.35 -16.29
CA ILE A 95 5.53 10.41 -16.98
C ILE A 95 6.12 11.73 -16.50
N ASN A 96 6.66 12.51 -17.42
CA ASN A 96 7.15 13.84 -17.08
C ASN A 96 5.98 14.75 -16.73
N THR A 97 6.12 15.54 -15.67
CA THR A 97 5.04 16.40 -15.15
C THR A 97 4.62 17.47 -16.16
N ASP A 98 5.52 17.90 -17.04
CA ASP A 98 5.23 18.85 -18.12
C ASP A 98 4.29 18.27 -19.19
N GLN A 99 4.11 16.95 -19.25
CA GLN A 99 3.17 16.28 -20.15
C GLN A 99 1.77 16.13 -19.54
N ILE A 100 1.62 16.34 -18.23
CA ILE A 100 0.36 16.15 -17.51
C ILE A 100 -0.46 17.43 -17.61
N VAL A 101 -1.68 17.33 -18.14
CA VAL A 101 -2.66 18.41 -18.23
C VAL A 101 -3.57 18.39 -17.00
N GLU A 102 -3.99 17.20 -16.59
CA GLU A 102 -4.91 17.01 -15.47
C GLU A 102 -4.53 15.77 -14.67
N ARG A 103 -4.76 15.84 -13.35
CA ARG A 103 -4.63 14.73 -12.41
C ARG A 103 -5.94 14.61 -11.63
N ALA A 104 -6.66 13.51 -11.83
CA ALA A 104 -7.89 13.21 -11.11
C ALA A 104 -7.72 11.94 -10.27
N THR A 105 -8.51 11.81 -9.20
CA THR A 105 -8.67 10.57 -8.42
C THR A 105 -10.14 10.16 -8.50
N PRO A 106 -10.59 9.57 -9.63
CA PRO A 106 -11.99 9.20 -9.81
C PRO A 106 -12.42 8.09 -8.86
N THR A 107 -13.61 8.22 -8.27
CA THR A 107 -14.17 7.23 -7.32
C THR A 107 -14.75 6.00 -8.02
N ASP A 108 -14.89 6.03 -9.34
CA ASP A 108 -15.45 4.94 -10.16
C ASP A 108 -14.38 4.00 -10.73
N LEU A 109 -13.10 4.29 -10.50
CA LEU A 109 -11.99 3.42 -10.87
C LEU A 109 -11.87 2.22 -9.94
N VAL A 110 -11.54 1.08 -10.53
CA VAL A 110 -11.36 -0.19 -9.83
C VAL A 110 -9.97 -0.76 -10.06
N LEU A 111 -9.47 -1.38 -9.00
CA LEU A 111 -8.33 -2.30 -9.06
C LEU A 111 -8.87 -3.72 -8.95
N VAL A 112 -8.55 -4.54 -9.95
CA VAL A 112 -8.79 -5.99 -9.90
C VAL A 112 -7.45 -6.70 -10.04
N GLU A 113 -7.07 -7.47 -9.03
CA GLU A 113 -5.87 -8.30 -9.12
C GLU A 113 -6.21 -9.60 -9.86
N ARG A 114 -5.53 -9.83 -10.99
CA ARG A 114 -5.69 -11.05 -11.79
C ARG A 114 -4.55 -12.01 -11.47
N ARG A 115 -4.82 -13.32 -11.56
CA ARG A 115 -3.81 -14.39 -11.38
C ARG A 115 -2.69 -14.30 -12.42
N GLU A 116 -3.05 -13.93 -13.63
CA GLU A 116 -2.11 -13.69 -14.73
C GLU A 116 -2.10 -12.20 -15.05
N TRP A 117 -0.93 -11.66 -15.40
CA TRP A 117 -0.77 -10.25 -15.80
C TRP A 117 -1.10 -9.20 -14.72
N GLY A 118 -1.23 -9.64 -13.47
CA GLY A 118 -1.31 -8.78 -12.29
C GLY A 118 -2.51 -7.83 -12.29
N ASN A 119 -2.26 -6.60 -11.86
CA ASN A 119 -3.31 -5.59 -11.67
C ASN A 119 -4.01 -5.21 -12.97
N PHE A 120 -5.32 -5.14 -12.93
CA PHE A 120 -6.18 -4.51 -13.91
C PHE A 120 -6.73 -3.20 -13.31
N TYR A 121 -6.62 -2.12 -14.07
CA TYR A 121 -7.21 -0.82 -13.74
C TYR A 121 -8.24 -0.45 -14.79
N GLY A 122 -9.42 0.00 -14.34
CA GLY A 122 -10.47 0.41 -15.26
C GLY A 122 -11.75 0.80 -14.55
N ARG A 123 -12.84 0.87 -15.32
CA ARG A 123 -14.18 1.17 -14.83
C ARG A 123 -15.08 -0.02 -15.09
N LEU A 124 -15.91 -0.36 -14.11
CA LEU A 124 -16.91 -1.39 -14.28
C LEU A 124 -18.09 -0.82 -15.07
N ARG A 125 -18.38 -1.42 -16.22
CA ARG A 125 -19.47 -0.99 -17.11
C ARG A 125 -20.67 -1.92 -17.03
N THR A 126 -20.41 -3.22 -17.06
CA THR A 126 -21.43 -4.26 -17.04
C THR A 126 -20.98 -5.38 -16.11
N LEU A 127 -21.94 -6.00 -15.46
CA LEU A 127 -21.75 -7.16 -14.60
C LEU A 127 -22.62 -8.28 -15.15
N GLY A 128 -22.01 -9.41 -15.48
CA GLY A 128 -22.71 -10.57 -16.01
C GLY A 128 -22.36 -11.83 -15.22
N LYS A 129 -23.25 -12.81 -15.29
CA LYS A 129 -23.00 -14.18 -14.85
C LYS A 129 -23.19 -15.08 -16.06
N GLU A 130 -22.14 -15.78 -16.45
CA GLU A 130 -22.08 -16.52 -17.72
C GLU A 130 -22.40 -15.58 -18.90
N ASP A 131 -23.49 -15.82 -19.63
CA ASP A 131 -23.94 -15.01 -20.78
C ASP A 131 -25.12 -14.06 -20.44
N GLN A 132 -25.55 -13.97 -19.18
CA GLN A 132 -26.61 -13.03 -18.78
C GLN A 132 -26.04 -11.79 -18.09
N ALA A 133 -26.38 -10.61 -18.63
CA ALA A 133 -26.15 -9.34 -17.94
C ALA A 133 -27.03 -9.27 -16.68
N VAL A 134 -26.38 -9.15 -15.53
CA VAL A 134 -26.99 -9.00 -14.20
C VAL A 134 -27.22 -7.53 -13.88
N ALA A 135 -26.28 -6.66 -14.29
CA ALA A 135 -26.41 -5.21 -14.15
C ALA A 135 -25.64 -4.47 -15.25
N GLU A 136 -26.16 -3.32 -15.67
CA GLU A 136 -25.51 -2.41 -16.62
C GLU A 136 -25.45 -0.99 -16.05
N GLY A 137 -24.33 -0.31 -16.30
CA GLY A 137 -24.07 1.02 -15.75
C GLY A 137 -23.35 0.94 -14.41
N THR A 138 -22.45 1.90 -14.18
CA THR A 138 -21.52 1.90 -13.05
C THR A 138 -22.23 1.73 -11.70
N GLU A 139 -23.29 2.50 -11.45
CA GLU A 139 -24.01 2.47 -10.17
C GLU A 139 -24.72 1.14 -9.91
N ALA A 140 -25.43 0.60 -10.91
CA ALA A 140 -26.11 -0.69 -10.80
C ALA A 140 -25.10 -1.84 -10.58
N VAL A 141 -23.97 -1.80 -11.29
CA VAL A 141 -22.89 -2.78 -11.11
C VAL A 141 -22.35 -2.75 -9.68
N TRP A 142 -22.09 -1.56 -9.13
CA TRP A 142 -21.60 -1.43 -7.76
C TRP A 142 -22.57 -1.94 -6.70
N GLN A 143 -23.87 -1.74 -6.90
CA GLN A 143 -24.89 -2.24 -5.97
C GLN A 143 -25.02 -3.76 -6.03
N SER A 144 -24.89 -4.37 -7.20
CA SER A 144 -25.03 -5.81 -7.40
C SER A 144 -23.77 -6.62 -7.08
N LEU A 145 -22.58 -6.01 -7.18
CA LEU A 145 -21.29 -6.71 -7.03
C LEU A 145 -21.13 -7.47 -5.69
N PRO A 146 -21.47 -6.91 -4.51
CA PRO A 146 -21.30 -7.62 -3.23
C PRO A 146 -22.11 -8.91 -3.11
N ALA A 147 -23.25 -8.99 -3.80
CA ALA A 147 -24.10 -10.18 -3.78
C ALA A 147 -23.49 -11.35 -4.59
N LEU A 148 -22.60 -11.07 -5.55
CA LEU A 148 -21.95 -12.08 -6.38
C LEU A 148 -20.61 -12.57 -5.84
N LEU A 149 -20.02 -11.87 -4.86
CA LEU A 149 -18.73 -12.20 -4.26
C LEU A 149 -18.84 -13.12 -3.01
N ARG A 150 -20.06 -13.51 -2.63
CA ARG A 150 -20.34 -14.45 -1.53
C ARG A 150 -20.63 -15.85 -2.07
#